data_AF-A0A0S8J8Z2-F1
#
_entry.id   AF-A0A0S8J8Z2-F1
#
_cell.length_a   1.000
_cell.length_b   1.000
_cell.length_c   1.000
_cell.angle_alpha   90.00
_cell.angle_beta   90.00
_cell.angle_gamma   90.00
#
_symmetry.space_group_name_H-M   'P 1'
#
loop_
_entity.id
_entity.type
_entity.pdbx_description
1 polymer ?
#
loop_
_entity_poly.entity_id
_entity_poly.type
_entity_poly.pdbx_seq_one_letter_code
_entity_poly.pdbx_strand_id
1 'polypeptide(L)'
;MIARSIELVEVCDVAVELIESYNPKGPCYTEVVLKEGEGCGVSEAPRGILYHRYRVGTDGLVRFARITPPTAQNYPRMEADLWKLAPDVISRSHEEASLACEHLIRSYDPCISCSTHFLKLVISEI
;
A
#
# COMPACT_ATOMS: atom_id res chain seq x y z
N MET A 1 1.33 -15.28 6.63
CA MET A 1 1.28 -15.98 5.32
C MET A 1 0.00 -16.77 5.12
N ILE A 2 -0.51 -17.50 6.12
CA ILE A 2 -1.79 -18.24 6.01
C ILE A 2 -2.96 -17.35 5.54
N ALA A 3 -3.12 -16.17 6.15
CA ALA A 3 -4.16 -15.22 5.74
C ALA A 3 -4.11 -14.89 4.23
N ARG A 4 -2.92 -14.57 3.71
CA ARG A 4 -2.72 -14.28 2.28
C ARG A 4 -3.04 -15.49 1.38
N SER A 5 -2.75 -16.71 1.83
CA SER A 5 -3.13 -17.92 1.09
C SER A 5 -4.64 -18.10 1.02
N ILE A 6 -5.38 -17.72 2.07
CA ILE A 6 -6.85 -17.71 2.08
C ILE A 6 -7.38 -16.64 1.13
N GLU A 7 -6.86 -15.40 1.24
CA GLU A 7 -7.22 -14.29 0.34
C GLU A 7 -6.96 -14.64 -1.14
N LEU A 8 -5.92 -15.42 -1.44
CA LEU A 8 -5.63 -15.84 -2.81
C LEU A 8 -6.72 -16.76 -3.39
N VAL A 9 -7.29 -17.64 -2.57
CA VAL A 9 -8.42 -18.49 -3.00
C VAL A 9 -9.66 -17.62 -3.17
N GLU A 10 -9.97 -16.78 -2.17
CA GLU A 10 -11.12 -15.88 -2.20
C GLU A 10 -11.09 -14.95 -3.42
N VAL A 11 -9.95 -14.34 -3.73
CA VAL A 11 -9.84 -13.42 -4.88
C VAL A 11 -10.02 -14.15 -6.21
N CYS A 12 -9.67 -15.44 -6.28
CA CYS A 12 -9.93 -16.25 -7.47
C CYS A 12 -11.44 -16.52 -7.63
N ASP A 13 -12.13 -16.88 -6.55
CA ASP A 13 -13.59 -17.09 -6.55
C ASP A 13 -14.34 -15.80 -6.94
N VAL A 14 -13.97 -14.67 -6.33
CA VAL A 14 -14.53 -13.35 -6.67
C VAL A 14 -14.23 -12.98 -8.12
N ALA A 15 -13.05 -13.29 -8.64
CA ALA A 15 -12.71 -13.01 -10.04
C ALA A 15 -13.59 -13.83 -11.00
N VAL A 16 -13.85 -15.11 -10.70
CA VAL A 16 -14.76 -15.94 -11.50
C VAL A 16 -16.18 -15.36 -11.46
N GLU A 17 -16.69 -15.04 -10.27
CA GLU A 17 -18.02 -14.43 -10.12
C GLU A 17 -18.16 -13.12 -10.91
N LEU A 18 -17.15 -12.25 -10.83
CA LEU A 18 -17.13 -10.99 -11.58
C LEU A 18 -17.13 -11.21 -13.09
N ILE A 19 -16.40 -12.22 -13.59
CA ILE A 19 -16.36 -12.55 -15.02
C ILE A 19 -17.70 -13.13 -15.48
N GLU A 20 -18.28 -14.06 -14.72
CA GLU A 20 -19.54 -14.71 -15.06
C GLU A 20 -20.73 -13.74 -15.01
N SER A 21 -20.71 -12.79 -14.06
CA SER A 21 -21.71 -11.73 -13.94
C SER A 21 -21.46 -10.52 -14.85
N TYR A 22 -20.33 -10.50 -15.57
CA TYR A 22 -19.94 -9.35 -16.39
C TYR A 22 -20.92 -9.13 -17.56
N ASN A 23 -21.77 -8.12 -17.42
CA ASN A 23 -22.73 -7.72 -18.43
C ASN A 23 -22.72 -6.20 -18.62
N PRO A 24 -21.67 -5.64 -19.23
CA PRO A 24 -21.51 -4.19 -19.34
C PRO A 24 -22.63 -3.57 -20.19
N LYS A 25 -23.17 -2.44 -19.72
CA LYS A 25 -24.19 -1.67 -20.42
C LYS A 25 -23.79 -0.20 -20.46
N GLY A 26 -23.95 0.43 -21.62
CA GLY A 26 -23.61 1.83 -21.81
C GLY A 26 -22.09 2.10 -21.83
N PRO A 27 -21.69 3.38 -21.76
CA PRO A 27 -20.28 3.77 -21.79
C PRO A 27 -19.55 3.37 -20.50
N CYS A 28 -18.27 3.01 -20.62
CA CYS A 28 -17.37 2.69 -19.49
C CYS A 28 -16.79 3.93 -18.78
N TYR A 29 -17.40 5.09 -19.00
CA TYR A 29 -17.00 6.37 -18.41
C TYR A 29 -18.23 7.23 -18.16
N THR A 30 -18.06 8.25 -17.33
CA THR A 30 -19.05 9.31 -17.12
C THR A 30 -18.39 10.65 -17.43
N GLU A 31 -19.15 11.61 -17.98
CA GLU A 31 -18.63 12.96 -18.15
C GLU A 31 -18.43 13.61 -16.77
N VAL A 32 -17.20 14.07 -16.53
CA VAL A 32 -16.86 14.74 -15.28
C VAL A 32 -16.49 16.18 -15.59
N VAL A 33 -17.24 17.12 -15.02
CA VAL A 33 -16.86 18.54 -15.01
C VAL A 33 -15.92 18.75 -13.82
N LEU A 34 -14.64 18.99 -14.10
CA LEU A 34 -13.65 19.31 -13.07
C LEU A 34 -14.06 20.58 -12.33
N LYS A 35 -14.07 20.49 -11.00
CA LYS A 35 -14.31 21.61 -10.10
C LYS A 35 -13.18 21.66 -9.09
N GLU A 36 -12.88 22.86 -8.61
CA GLU A 36 -12.06 23.00 -7.43
C GLU A 36 -12.69 22.21 -6.28
N GLY A 37 -11.87 21.49 -5.53
CA GLY A 37 -12.37 20.70 -4.43
C GLY A 37 -11.34 19.75 -3.86
N GLU A 38 -11.83 18.95 -2.93
CA GLU A 38 -11.04 17.96 -2.23
C GLU A 38 -11.76 16.62 -2.24
N GLY A 39 -11.01 15.55 -2.52
CA GLY A 39 -11.53 14.20 -2.56
C GLY A 39 -10.56 13.23 -1.90
N CYS A 40 -11.11 12.18 -1.30
CA CYS A 40 -10.33 11.06 -0.80
C CYS A 40 -10.90 9.74 -1.30
N GLY A 41 -10.00 8.78 -1.50
CA GLY A 41 -10.32 7.41 -1.86
C GLY A 41 -9.59 6.45 -0.93
N VAL A 42 -10.26 5.36 -0.59
CA VAL A 42 -9.68 4.27 0.18
C VAL A 42 -9.98 2.95 -0.54
N SER A 43 -8.99 2.08 -0.62
CA SER A 43 -9.16 0.71 -1.06
C SER A 43 -8.28 -0.22 -0.23
N GLU A 44 -8.60 -1.51 -0.21
CA GLU A 44 -7.67 -2.53 0.27
C GLU A 44 -6.72 -2.90 -0.87
N ALA A 45 -5.43 -2.63 -0.69
CA ALA A 45 -4.41 -3.21 -1.54
C ALA A 45 -3.97 -4.56 -0.93
N PRO A 46 -3.26 -5.44 -1.67
CA PRO A 46 -2.84 -6.75 -1.15
C PRO A 46 -1.95 -6.74 0.10
N ARG A 47 -1.49 -5.56 0.53
CA ARG A 47 -0.61 -5.35 1.69
C ARG A 47 -1.31 -4.61 2.84
N GLY A 48 -2.59 -4.29 2.69
CA GLY A 48 -3.45 -3.54 3.62
C GLY A 48 -4.07 -2.29 3.00
N ILE A 49 -4.60 -1.41 3.86
CA ILE A 49 -5.29 -0.18 3.49
C ILE A 49 -4.39 0.76 2.66
N LEU A 50 -4.91 1.20 1.51
CA LEU A 50 -4.34 2.25 0.68
C LEU A 50 -5.25 3.48 0.70
N TYR A 51 -4.74 4.59 1.23
CA TYR A 51 -5.49 5.85 1.33
C TYR A 51 -4.87 6.95 0.49
N HIS A 52 -5.70 7.65 -0.28
CA HIS A 52 -5.31 8.77 -1.11
C HIS A 52 -6.22 9.97 -0.82
N ARG A 53 -5.65 11.17 -0.74
CA ARG A 53 -6.37 12.45 -0.63
C ARG A 53 -5.74 13.47 -1.54
N TYR A 54 -6.57 14.13 -2.34
CA TYR A 54 -6.14 15.16 -3.28
C TYR A 54 -6.96 16.42 -3.11
N ARG A 55 -6.31 17.57 -3.29
CA ARG A 55 -6.99 18.85 -3.52
C ARG A 55 -6.64 19.34 -4.91
N VAL A 56 -7.65 19.76 -5.67
CA VAL A 56 -7.52 20.22 -7.05
C VAL A 56 -7.99 21.67 -7.13
N GLY A 57 -7.26 22.51 -7.87
CA GLY A 57 -7.60 23.92 -8.09
C GLY A 57 -8.62 24.13 -9.21
N THR A 58 -9.00 25.38 -9.45
CA THR A 58 -9.94 25.78 -10.52
C THR A 58 -9.42 25.52 -11.93
N ASP A 59 -8.11 25.42 -12.10
CA ASP A 59 -7.42 25.05 -13.35
C ASP A 59 -7.30 23.53 -13.55
N GLY A 60 -7.89 22.72 -12.65
CA GLY A 60 -7.84 21.27 -12.70
C GLY A 60 -6.50 20.66 -12.24
N LEU A 61 -5.56 21.47 -11.75
CA LEU A 61 -4.25 20.99 -11.30
C LEU A 61 -4.25 20.62 -9.80
N VAL A 62 -3.51 19.57 -9.44
CA VAL A 62 -3.36 19.11 -8.05
C VAL A 62 -2.58 20.14 -7.25
N ARG A 63 -3.18 20.63 -6.15
CA ARG A 63 -2.58 21.55 -5.17
C ARG A 63 -2.04 20.83 -3.94
N PHE A 64 -2.58 19.67 -3.64
CA PHE A 64 -2.18 18.84 -2.51
C PHE A 64 -2.40 17.38 -2.83
N ALA A 65 -1.46 16.54 -2.42
CA ALA A 65 -1.58 15.09 -2.46
C ALA A 65 -1.09 14.51 -1.14
N ARG A 66 -1.88 13.63 -0.54
CA ARG A 66 -1.47 12.74 0.54
C ARG A 66 -1.75 11.32 0.12
N ILE A 67 -0.72 10.51 0.13
CA ILE A 67 -0.80 9.08 -0.12
C ILE A 67 -0.29 8.39 1.15
N THR A 68 -1.10 7.49 1.68
CA THR A 68 -0.77 6.69 2.86
C THR A 68 -0.80 5.22 2.43
N PRO A 69 0.35 4.69 1.99
CA PRO A 69 0.45 3.34 1.46
C PRO A 69 0.43 2.31 2.61
N PRO A 70 0.00 1.07 2.34
CA PRO A 70 -0.17 0.05 3.37
C PRO A 70 1.13 -0.33 4.08
N THR A 71 2.22 -0.55 3.33
CA THR A 71 3.51 -0.95 3.91
C THR A 71 4.04 0.10 4.90
N ALA A 72 3.84 1.39 4.63
CA ALA A 72 4.28 2.46 5.54
C ALA A 72 3.54 2.41 6.88
N GLN A 73 2.25 2.05 6.85
CA GLN A 73 1.43 1.88 8.07
C GLN A 73 1.88 0.67 8.89
N ASN A 74 2.45 -0.36 8.25
CA ASN A 74 2.93 -1.56 8.93
C ASN A 74 4.35 -1.41 9.53
N TYR A 75 5.11 -0.37 9.19
CA TYR A 75 6.47 -0.19 9.70
C TYR A 75 6.60 -0.18 11.24
N PRO A 76 5.75 0.56 11.99
CA PRO A 76 5.84 0.55 13.45
C PRO A 76 5.63 -0.86 14.04
N ARG A 77 4.76 -1.67 13.40
CA ARG A 77 4.52 -3.06 13.83
C ARG A 77 5.71 -3.95 13.51
N MET A 78 6.25 -3.86 12.30
CA MET A 78 7.46 -4.59 11.89
C MET A 78 8.64 -4.30 12.83
N GLU A 79 8.89 -3.02 13.13
CA GLU A 79 9.94 -2.61 14.06
C GLU A 79 9.68 -3.17 15.47
N ALA A 80 8.46 -3.04 15.98
CA ALA A 80 8.11 -3.58 17.29
C ALA A 80 8.28 -5.11 17.37
N ASP A 81 8.03 -5.83 16.27
CA ASP A 81 8.24 -7.29 16.22
C ASP A 81 9.72 -7.66 16.08
N LEU A 82 10.53 -6.89 15.36
CA LEU A 82 11.98 -7.06 15.36
C LEU A 82 12.57 -6.86 16.76
N TRP A 83 12.11 -5.84 17.51
CA TRP A 83 12.52 -5.64 18.90
C TRP A 83 12.15 -6.80 19.81
N LYS A 84 10.98 -7.43 19.57
CA LYS A 84 10.56 -8.62 20.31
C LYS A 84 11.37 -9.86 19.93
N LEU A 85 11.79 -9.98 18.67
CA LEU A 85 12.61 -11.09 18.17
C LEU A 85 14.08 -10.99 18.62
N ALA A 86 14.60 -9.76 18.80
CA ALA A 86 16.00 -9.49 19.06
C ALA A 86 16.63 -10.37 20.17
N PRO A 87 15.98 -10.57 21.35
CA PRO A 87 16.53 -11.41 22.42
C PRO A 87 16.74 -12.88 21.99
N ASP A 88 15.91 -13.41 21.10
CA ASP A 88 15.96 -14.82 20.67
C ASP A 88 17.03 -15.10 19.61
N VAL A 89 17.52 -14.04 18.95
CA VAL A 89 18.47 -14.14 17.83
C VAL A 89 19.85 -13.58 18.17
N ILE A 90 19.99 -12.81 19.25
CA ILE A 90 21.26 -12.13 19.60
C ILE A 90 22.44 -13.07 19.86
N SER A 91 22.17 -14.30 20.31
CA SER A 91 23.19 -15.31 20.58
C SER A 91 23.47 -16.25 19.41
N ARG A 92 22.78 -16.08 18.27
CA ARG A 92 22.92 -16.92 17.08
C ARG A 92 24.05 -16.42 16.18
N SER A 93 24.40 -17.18 15.14
CA SER A 93 25.31 -16.67 14.11
C SER A 93 24.68 -15.46 13.40
N HIS A 94 25.51 -14.61 12.79
CA HIS A 94 25.02 -13.46 12.03
C HIS A 94 24.06 -13.88 10.91
N GLU A 95 24.38 -14.96 10.21
CA GLU A 95 23.58 -15.51 9.11
C GLU A 95 22.21 -16.00 9.62
N GLU A 96 22.18 -16.74 10.73
CA GLU A 96 20.95 -17.26 11.33
C GLU A 96 20.05 -16.14 11.86
N ALA A 97 20.64 -15.14 12.52
CA ALA A 97 19.93 -13.98 13.02
C ALA A 97 19.34 -13.14 11.87
N SER A 98 20.14 -12.91 10.82
CA SER A 98 19.70 -12.17 9.64
C SER A 98 18.53 -12.87 8.95
N LEU A 99 18.64 -14.18 8.73
CA LEU A 99 17.57 -14.96 8.11
C LEU A 99 16.27 -14.91 8.93
N ALA A 100 16.36 -14.99 10.26
CA ALA A 100 15.19 -14.90 11.13
C ALA A 100 14.51 -13.51 11.04
N CYS A 101 15.29 -12.44 11.09
CA CYS A 101 14.79 -11.07 10.91
C CYS A 101 14.16 -10.86 9.53
N GLU A 102 14.79 -11.38 8.48
CA GLU A 102 14.26 -11.28 7.12
C GLU A 102 12.96 -12.06 6.95
N HIS A 103 12.83 -13.25 7.53
CA HIS A 103 11.57 -14.00 7.52
C HIS A 103 10.44 -13.23 8.21
N LEU A 104 10.72 -12.60 9.36
CA LEU A 104 9.76 -11.75 10.05
C LEU A 104 9.32 -10.59 9.16
N ILE A 105 10.25 -9.86 8.56
CA ILE A 105 9.93 -8.74 7.66
C ILE A 105 9.14 -9.22 6.43
N ARG A 106 9.56 -10.31 5.77
CA ARG A 106 8.88 -10.86 4.58
C ARG A 106 7.48 -11.38 4.90
N SER A 107 7.19 -11.75 6.15
CA SER A 107 5.84 -12.18 6.55
C SER A 107 4.78 -11.09 6.32
N TYR A 108 5.19 -9.82 6.39
CA TYR A 108 4.37 -8.65 6.10
C TYR A 108 4.26 -8.30 4.60
N ASP A 109 5.03 -8.96 3.72
CA ASP A 109 5.13 -8.63 2.28
C ASP A 109 5.32 -7.12 2.01
N PRO A 110 6.40 -6.53 2.53
CA PRO A 110 6.63 -5.11 2.36
C PRO A 110 6.90 -4.77 0.88
N CYS A 111 6.14 -3.81 0.33
CA CYS A 111 6.55 -3.11 -0.89
C CYS A 111 7.31 -1.83 -0.48
N ILE A 112 8.63 -1.94 -0.33
CA ILE A 112 9.46 -0.80 0.12
C ILE A 112 9.31 0.39 -0.84
N SER A 113 9.36 0.17 -2.15
CA SER A 113 9.20 1.23 -3.15
C SER A 113 7.84 1.95 -3.04
N CYS A 114 6.77 1.23 -2.71
CA CYS A 114 5.44 1.81 -2.54
C CYS A 114 5.33 2.67 -1.27
N SER A 115 6.15 2.38 -0.27
CA SER A 115 6.11 3.01 1.06
C SER A 115 6.91 4.30 1.16
N THR A 116 7.86 4.53 0.23
CA THR A 116 8.76 5.68 0.22
C THR A 116 8.29 6.68 -0.81
N HIS A 117 7.55 7.70 -0.39
CA HIS A 117 7.32 8.90 -1.21
C HIS A 117 8.48 9.86 -0.97
N PHE A 118 9.67 9.46 -1.41
CA PHE A 118 10.88 10.24 -1.22
C PHE A 118 11.00 11.20 -2.40
N LEU A 119 10.68 12.48 -2.18
CA LEU A 119 11.43 13.58 -2.78
C LEU A 119 11.03 14.89 -2.09
N LYS A 120 11.96 15.47 -1.32
CA LYS A 120 11.87 16.88 -0.93
C LYS A 120 12.87 17.64 -1.80
N LEU A 121 12.41 18.08 -2.97
CA LEU A 121 13.23 18.85 -3.90
C LEU A 121 13.09 20.34 -3.58
N VAL A 122 14.22 20.98 -3.27
CA VAL A 122 14.32 22.44 -3.19
C VAL A 122 15.08 22.89 -4.44
N ILE A 123 14.36 23.49 -5.39
CA ILE A 123 14.99 24.12 -6.56
C ILE A 123 15.17 25.59 -6.20
N SER A 124 16.42 26.05 -6.09
CA SER A 124 16.76 27.46 -6.05
C SER A 124 17.01 27.95 -7.47
N GLU A 125 16.37 29.05 -7.87
CA GLU A 125 16.71 29.76 -9.10
C GLU A 125 18.09 30.41 -8.95
N ILE A 126 18.91 30.32 -10.01
CA ILE A 126 20.18 31.04 -10.15
C ILE A 126 19.90 32.35 -10.87
#